data_AF-A0A534M4B2-F1
#
_entry.id   AF-A0A534M4B2-F1
#
_cell.length_a   1.000
_cell.length_b   1.000
_cell.length_c   1.000
_cell.angle_alpha   90.00
_cell.angle_beta   90.00
_cell.angle_gamma   90.00
#
_symmetry.space_group_name_H-M   'P 1'
#
loop_
_entity.id
_entity.type
_entity.pdbx_description
1 polymer ?
#
loop_
_entity_poly.entity_id
_entity_poly.type
_entity_poly.pdbx_seq_one_letter_code
_entity_poly.pdbx_strand_id
1 'polypeptide(L)'
;MDSAKRCSTRCDCSERNSSNKRCALPAQFSGGNDIPHNEGQSTLFFGPWYRKSPFFEATQRAGAKAYDIYNHMYLPGLYTDPFEEYWHLINHVTLWDVSVERQVEISGKDGAKFAELITPRDLTKCNVGQGKYVVITDENGGIINDPVLIRLEKNRFWLSLA
;
A
#
# COMPACT_ATOMS: atom_id res chain seq x y z
N MET A 1 32.82 11.27 18.84
CA MET A 1 33.07 12.71 19.06
C MET A 1 34.10 13.13 18.04
N ASP A 2 33.89 13.92 17.00
CA ASP A 2 32.80 14.64 16.35
C ASP A 2 33.49 15.09 15.03
N SER A 3 32.92 15.19 13.84
CA SER A 3 31.74 15.96 13.43
C SER A 3 31.62 15.82 11.90
N ALA A 4 30.38 15.92 11.45
CA ALA A 4 29.88 15.87 10.09
C ALA A 4 30.59 16.79 9.07
N LYS A 5 30.83 16.28 7.86
CA LYS A 5 31.00 17.12 6.66
C LYS A 5 29.62 17.61 6.22
N ARG A 6 29.34 18.86 6.57
CA ARG A 6 28.22 19.69 6.09
C ARG A 6 28.09 19.60 4.57
N CYS A 7 26.88 19.27 4.11
CA CYS A 7 26.38 19.55 2.78
C CYS A 7 26.26 21.08 2.62
N SER A 8 27.11 21.70 1.79
CA SER A 8 27.01 23.11 1.45
C SER A 8 26.25 23.27 0.14
N THR A 9 24.94 23.43 0.24
CA THR A 9 24.08 23.98 -0.79
C THR A 9 24.45 25.44 -1.05
N ARG A 10 25.32 25.68 -2.04
CA ARG A 10 25.38 26.97 -2.74
C ARG A 10 25.64 26.70 -4.22
N CYS A 11 24.58 26.77 -5.02
CA CYS A 11 24.70 27.04 -6.45
C CYS A 11 25.33 28.42 -6.59
N ASP A 12 26.60 28.47 -6.98
CA ASP A 12 27.25 29.72 -7.31
C ASP A 12 26.70 30.20 -8.66
N CYS A 13 26.03 31.35 -8.62
CA CYS A 13 25.21 31.87 -9.70
C CYS A 13 25.91 33.07 -10.32
N SER A 14 27.12 32.86 -10.83
CA SER A 14 27.90 33.89 -11.51
C SER A 14 28.62 33.30 -12.72
N GLU A 15 27.90 33.15 -13.83
CA GLU A 15 28.37 33.31 -15.22
C GLU A 15 27.19 32.98 -16.15
N ARG A 16 26.31 33.96 -16.33
CA ARG A 16 25.33 33.96 -17.43
C ARG A 16 26.01 34.55 -18.65
N ASN A 17 26.39 33.71 -19.61
CA ASN A 17 26.63 34.16 -20.97
C ASN A 17 25.82 33.30 -21.97
N SER A 18 25.38 33.99 -23.02
CA SER A 18 24.27 33.64 -23.90
C SER A 18 24.57 32.45 -24.83
N SER A 19 23.81 31.37 -24.66
CA SER A 19 23.33 30.42 -25.69
C SER A 19 23.02 29.06 -25.05
N ASN A 20 21.82 28.98 -24.49
CA ASN A 20 21.01 27.77 -24.27
C ASN A 20 21.76 26.41 -24.14
N LYS A 21 22.55 26.22 -23.09
CA LYS A 21 23.00 24.89 -22.66
C LYS A 21 22.18 24.47 -21.45
N ARG A 22 21.13 23.67 -21.68
CA ARG A 22 20.52 22.85 -20.62
C ARG A 22 21.65 22.05 -19.97
N CYS A 23 21.73 22.08 -18.63
CA CYS A 23 22.59 21.18 -17.88
C CYS A 23 22.35 19.76 -18.40
N ALA A 24 23.38 19.19 -19.03
CA ALA A 24 23.30 17.84 -19.55
C ALA A 24 23.15 16.91 -18.34
N LEU A 25 21.98 16.27 -18.23
CA LEU A 25 21.82 15.07 -17.42
C LEU A 25 22.88 14.06 -17.91
N PRO A 26 23.53 13.31 -17.01
CA PRO A 26 24.52 12.32 -17.42
C PRO A 26 23.90 11.35 -18.43
N ALA A 27 24.60 11.16 -19.54
CA ALA A 27 24.25 10.29 -20.64
C ALA A 27 24.21 8.82 -20.18
N GLN A 28 23.04 8.39 -19.70
CA GLN A 28 22.70 6.96 -19.56
C GLN A 28 21.32 6.62 -20.15
N PHE A 29 20.60 7.58 -20.73
CA PHE A 29 19.37 7.33 -21.49
C PHE A 29 19.63 7.44 -23.00
N SER A 30 20.51 6.59 -23.50
CA SER A 30 20.73 6.43 -24.95
C SER A 30 20.78 4.95 -25.30
N GLY A 31 19.69 4.26 -24.98
CA GLY A 31 19.34 2.95 -25.50
C GLY A 31 17.84 3.02 -25.78
N GLY A 32 17.46 2.92 -27.05
CA GLY A 32 16.07 2.99 -27.47
C GLY A 32 15.25 1.94 -26.73
N ASN A 33 14.22 2.38 -26.02
CA ASN A 33 13.21 1.54 -25.42
C ASN A 33 11.88 2.24 -25.68
N ASP A 34 11.26 1.90 -26.81
CA ASP A 34 9.82 2.12 -26.94
C ASP A 34 9.17 1.36 -25.80
N ILE A 35 8.72 2.09 -24.77
CA ILE A 35 7.93 1.48 -23.69
C ILE A 35 6.70 0.93 -24.39
N PRO A 36 6.44 -0.40 -24.37
CA PRO A 36 5.32 -0.97 -25.08
C PRO A 36 4.03 -0.32 -24.56
N HIS A 37 3.42 0.51 -25.40
CA HIS A 37 2.14 1.16 -25.10
C HIS A 37 1.05 0.30 -25.71
N ASN A 38 0.48 -0.61 -24.92
CA ASN A 38 -0.75 -1.29 -25.29
C ASN A 38 -1.93 -0.34 -25.06
N GLU A 39 -2.84 -0.23 -26.03
CA GLU A 39 -4.07 0.53 -25.88
C GLU A 39 -4.84 0.04 -24.63
N GLY A 40 -5.11 0.94 -23.69
CA GLY A 40 -5.77 0.63 -22.42
C GLY A 40 -4.85 0.23 -21.26
N GLN A 41 -3.52 0.26 -21.43
CA GLN A 41 -2.56 0.01 -20.34
C GLN A 41 -1.75 1.26 -20.02
N SER A 42 -1.65 1.58 -18.72
CA SER A 42 -0.81 2.66 -18.21
C SER A 42 0.34 2.09 -17.39
N THR A 43 1.55 2.61 -17.59
CA THR A 43 2.73 2.21 -16.81
C THR A 43 2.78 3.00 -15.50
N LEU A 44 2.77 2.30 -14.37
CA LEU A 44 3.00 2.89 -13.04
C LEU A 44 4.47 2.73 -12.66
N PHE A 45 5.09 3.80 -12.17
CA PHE A 45 6.46 3.77 -11.67
C PHE A 45 6.48 3.49 -10.16
N PHE A 46 7.48 2.75 -9.70
CA PHE A 46 7.76 2.56 -8.28
C PHE A 46 8.36 3.84 -7.68
N GLY A 47 7.49 4.71 -7.16
CA GLY A 47 7.85 5.98 -6.55
C GLY A 47 7.82 5.95 -5.02
N PRO A 48 8.42 6.95 -4.35
CA PRO A 48 8.41 7.04 -2.89
C PRO A 48 7.04 7.41 -2.30
N TRP A 49 6.09 7.84 -3.13
CA TRP A 49 4.74 8.26 -2.73
C TRP A 49 3.86 7.11 -2.27
N TYR A 50 4.12 5.92 -2.80
CA TYR A 50 3.39 4.70 -2.47
C TYR A 50 4.27 3.81 -1.60
N ARG A 51 3.67 3.24 -0.57
CA ARG A 51 4.38 2.41 0.38
C ARG A 51 4.73 1.07 -0.25
N LYS A 52 5.85 0.50 0.17
CA LYS A 52 6.23 -0.89 -0.13
C LYS A 52 5.94 -1.75 1.09
N SER A 53 5.47 -2.97 0.86
CA SER A 53 5.32 -3.96 1.93
C SER A 53 6.70 -4.46 2.40
N PRO A 54 6.79 -5.06 3.60
CA PRO A 54 8.00 -5.76 4.04
C PRO A 54 8.41 -6.92 3.10
N PHE A 55 7.46 -7.45 2.33
CA PHE A 55 7.67 -8.58 1.41
C PHE A 55 7.88 -8.14 -0.04
N PHE A 56 7.85 -6.85 -0.35
CA PHE A 56 7.90 -6.32 -1.72
C PHE A 56 9.10 -6.85 -2.54
N GLU A 57 10.29 -6.88 -1.96
CA GLU A 57 11.46 -7.43 -2.66
C GLU A 57 11.35 -8.95 -2.88
N ALA A 58 10.60 -9.66 -2.01
CA ALA A 58 10.33 -11.09 -2.18
C ALA A 58 9.31 -11.35 -3.28
N THR A 59 8.27 -10.51 -3.42
CA THR A 59 7.28 -10.62 -4.50
C THR A 59 7.94 -10.40 -5.86
N GLN A 60 8.90 -9.47 -5.96
CA GLN A 60 9.71 -9.28 -7.16
C GLN A 60 10.57 -10.50 -7.49
N ARG A 61 11.25 -11.09 -6.49
CA ARG A 61 12.04 -12.33 -6.70
C ARG A 61 11.18 -13.52 -7.10
N ALA A 62 9.94 -13.58 -6.60
CA ALA A 62 8.96 -14.60 -6.97
C ALA A 62 8.36 -14.39 -8.37
N GLY A 63 8.69 -13.29 -9.05
CA GLY A 63 8.29 -13.04 -10.44
C GLY A 63 6.95 -12.31 -10.60
N ALA A 64 6.53 -11.50 -9.62
CA ALA A 64 5.35 -10.65 -9.76
C ALA A 64 5.47 -9.74 -11.00
N LYS A 65 4.47 -9.80 -11.88
CA LYS A 65 4.41 -9.10 -13.18
C LYS A 65 3.57 -7.83 -13.13
N ALA A 66 2.54 -7.78 -12.29
CA ALA A 66 1.67 -6.62 -12.15
C ALA A 66 1.38 -6.31 -10.68
N TYR A 67 1.20 -5.03 -10.40
CA TYR A 67 0.87 -4.51 -9.08
C TYR A 67 -0.30 -3.57 -9.18
N ASP A 68 -1.20 -3.67 -8.20
CA ASP A 68 -2.23 -2.66 -7.94
C ASP A 68 -1.79 -1.75 -6.78
N ILE A 69 -2.53 -0.68 -6.54
CA ILE A 69 -2.32 0.24 -5.43
C ILE A 69 -3.55 0.19 -4.53
N TYR A 70 -3.35 -0.35 -3.32
CA TYR A 70 -4.40 -0.44 -2.31
C TYR A 70 -3.91 0.18 -1.00
N ASN A 71 -4.75 0.99 -0.34
CA ASN A 71 -4.42 1.77 0.86
C ASN A 71 -3.03 2.42 0.77
N HIS A 72 -2.74 3.09 -0.36
CA HIS A 72 -1.46 3.75 -0.64
C HIS A 72 -0.23 2.82 -0.56
N MET A 73 -0.37 1.54 -0.87
CA MET A 73 0.69 0.53 -0.87
C MET A 73 0.59 -0.35 -2.12
N TYR A 74 1.73 -0.83 -2.62
CA TYR A 74 1.76 -1.76 -3.75
C TYR A 74 1.26 -3.16 -3.33
N LEU A 75 0.30 -3.70 -4.08
CA LEU A 75 -0.25 -5.04 -3.94
C LEU A 75 0.13 -5.87 -5.17
N PRO A 76 0.90 -6.97 -5.07
CA PRO A 76 1.13 -7.85 -6.22
C PRO A 76 -0.18 -8.51 -6.65
N GLY A 77 -0.59 -8.29 -7.91
CA GLY A 77 -1.87 -8.76 -8.44
C GLY A 77 -1.76 -9.87 -9.49
N LEU A 78 -0.57 -10.11 -10.05
CA LEU A 78 -0.35 -11.13 -11.07
C LEU A 78 1.10 -11.61 -11.07
N TYR A 79 1.31 -12.93 -11.14
CA TYR A 79 2.61 -13.59 -11.28
C TYR A 79 2.74 -14.34 -12.61
N THR A 80 1.68 -14.97 -13.09
CA THR A 80 1.65 -15.85 -14.25
C THR A 80 0.43 -15.56 -15.13
N ASP A 81 -0.52 -16.48 -15.20
CA ASP A 81 -1.81 -16.36 -15.90
C ASP A 81 -2.94 -16.40 -14.84
N PRO A 82 -3.97 -15.54 -14.94
CA PRO A 82 -5.04 -15.49 -13.94
C PRO A 82 -5.81 -16.81 -13.76
N PHE A 83 -6.00 -17.59 -14.82
CA PHE A 83 -6.72 -18.86 -14.73
C PHE A 83 -5.86 -19.96 -14.10
N GLU A 84 -4.57 -19.99 -14.44
CA GLU A 84 -3.62 -20.89 -13.77
C GLU A 84 -3.50 -20.56 -12.28
N GLU A 85 -3.41 -19.28 -11.92
CA GLU A 85 -3.37 -18.85 -10.51
C GLU A 85 -4.66 -19.21 -9.76
N TYR A 86 -5.82 -19.07 -10.42
CA TYR A 86 -7.10 -19.52 -9.87
C TYR A 86 -7.10 -21.02 -9.57
N TRP A 87 -6.69 -21.86 -10.53
CA TRP A 87 -6.65 -23.31 -10.30
C TRP A 87 -5.58 -23.70 -9.29
N HIS A 88 -4.49 -22.94 -9.18
CA HIS A 88 -3.47 -23.15 -8.15
C HIS A 88 -4.00 -22.80 -6.75
N LEU A 89 -4.81 -21.73 -6.63
CA LEU A 89 -5.47 -21.36 -5.37
C LEU A 89 -6.44 -22.46 -4.90
N ILE A 90 -7.15 -23.11 -5.83
CA ILE A 90 -8.13 -24.16 -5.49
C ILE A 90 -7.45 -25.51 -5.18
N ASN A 91 -6.44 -25.90 -5.97
CA ASN A 91 -5.87 -27.24 -5.91
C ASN A 91 -4.55 -27.34 -5.13
N HIS A 92 -3.93 -26.21 -4.79
CA HIS A 92 -2.62 -26.15 -4.13
C HIS A 92 -2.61 -25.09 -3.02
N VAL A 93 -1.41 -24.69 -2.58
CA VAL A 93 -1.21 -23.68 -1.52
C VAL A 93 -0.58 -22.45 -2.13
N THR A 94 -1.21 -21.30 -1.93
CA THR A 94 -0.71 -20.00 -2.37
C THR A 94 -0.28 -19.16 -1.17
N LEU A 95 0.80 -18.40 -1.33
CA LEU A 95 1.27 -17.41 -0.35
C LEU A 95 1.11 -16.01 -0.92
N TRP A 96 0.36 -15.15 -0.23
CA TRP A 96 0.04 -13.81 -0.71
C TRP A 96 0.64 -12.74 0.21
N ASP A 97 1.15 -11.69 -0.42
CA ASP A 97 1.49 -10.45 0.29
C ASP A 97 0.27 -9.52 0.32
N VAL A 98 -0.53 -9.66 1.37
CA VAL A 98 -1.69 -8.81 1.67
C VAL A 98 -1.37 -7.74 2.71
N SER A 99 -0.10 -7.31 2.82
CA SER A 99 0.33 -6.27 3.77
C SER A 99 -0.34 -4.90 3.55
N VAL A 100 -1.02 -4.75 2.41
CA VAL A 100 -1.86 -3.60 2.06
C VAL A 100 -3.10 -3.50 2.93
N GLU A 101 -3.59 -4.61 3.50
CA GLU A 101 -4.64 -4.62 4.52
C GLU A 101 -4.05 -4.03 5.80
N ARG A 102 -4.22 -2.71 5.99
CA ARG A 102 -3.68 -2.03 7.16
C ARG A 102 -4.59 -2.22 8.34
N GLN A 103 -3.95 -2.20 9.51
CA GLN A 103 -4.64 -2.25 10.79
C GLN A 103 -4.84 -0.83 11.30
N VAL A 104 -6.09 -0.46 11.55
CA VAL A 104 -6.42 0.67 12.42
C VAL A 104 -6.74 0.14 13.80
N GLU A 105 -5.96 0.58 14.79
CA GLU A 105 -6.22 0.23 16.19
C GLU A 105 -7.13 1.26 16.85
N ILE A 106 -8.20 0.77 17.47
CA ILE A 106 -9.07 1.52 18.37
C ILE A 106 -8.78 1.04 19.78
N SER A 107 -8.24 1.92 20.63
CA SER A 107 -7.90 1.64 22.01
C SER A 107 -8.25 2.80 22.94
N GLY A 108 -8.41 2.49 24.24
CA GLY A 108 -8.75 3.48 25.28
C GLY A 108 -10.07 3.17 26.00
N LYS A 109 -10.40 3.94 27.04
CA LYS A 109 -11.56 3.66 27.92
C LYS A 109 -12.89 3.51 27.16
N ASP A 110 -13.06 4.27 26.09
CA ASP A 110 -14.28 4.34 25.28
C ASP A 110 -14.15 3.57 23.95
N GLY A 111 -13.08 2.77 23.77
CA GLY A 111 -12.80 2.08 22.51
C GLY A 111 -13.93 1.15 22.05
N ALA A 112 -14.56 0.42 22.99
CA ALA A 112 -15.71 -0.43 22.68
C ALA A 112 -16.94 0.36 22.24
N LYS A 113 -17.18 1.53 22.87
CA LYS A 113 -18.30 2.41 22.51
C LYS A 113 -18.09 3.03 21.13
N PHE A 114 -16.87 3.42 20.81
CA PHE A 114 -16.54 3.96 19.49
C PHE A 114 -16.60 2.89 18.39
N ALA A 115 -16.07 1.69 18.65
CA ALA A 115 -16.14 0.58 17.69
C ALA A 115 -17.60 0.19 17.36
N GLU A 116 -18.50 0.18 18.35
CA GLU A 116 -19.93 -0.05 18.15
C GLU A 116 -20.61 1.11 17.41
N LEU A 117 -20.16 2.35 17.61
CA LEU A 117 -20.76 3.53 16.97
C LEU A 117 -20.59 3.53 15.44
N ILE A 118 -19.43 3.09 14.96
CA ILE A 118 -19.06 3.19 13.54
C ILE A 118 -19.58 2.03 12.69
N THR A 119 -20.22 1.02 13.29
CA THR A 119 -20.74 -0.15 12.57
C THR A 119 -22.15 -0.49 13.02
N PRO A 120 -23.07 -0.88 12.11
CA PRO A 120 -24.40 -1.34 12.51
C PRO A 120 -24.38 -2.76 13.10
N ARG A 121 -23.22 -3.44 13.14
CA ARG A 121 -23.09 -4.80 13.64
C ARG A 121 -22.89 -4.83 15.15
N ASP A 122 -23.76 -5.55 15.85
CA ASP A 122 -23.68 -5.76 17.30
C ASP A 122 -22.36 -6.44 17.76
N LEU A 123 -21.46 -5.67 18.38
CA LEU A 123 -20.18 -6.14 18.90
C LEU A 123 -20.26 -6.62 20.34
N THR A 124 -21.39 -6.45 21.04
CA THR A 124 -21.58 -7.00 22.40
C THR A 124 -21.45 -8.53 22.41
N LYS A 125 -21.79 -9.16 21.27
CA LYS A 125 -21.66 -10.60 21.02
C LYS A 125 -20.29 -11.01 20.47
N CYS A 126 -19.30 -10.13 20.45
CA CYS A 126 -17.94 -10.42 19.97
C CYS A 126 -17.02 -10.62 21.18
N ASN A 127 -16.61 -11.85 21.46
CA ASN A 127 -15.70 -12.12 22.58
C ASN A 127 -14.27 -11.69 22.25
N VAL A 128 -13.46 -11.48 23.28
CA VAL A 128 -12.02 -11.24 23.11
C VAL A 128 -11.38 -12.43 22.38
N GLY A 129 -10.52 -12.14 21.41
CA GLY A 129 -9.91 -13.12 20.51
C GLY A 129 -10.74 -13.45 19.27
N GLN A 130 -11.96 -12.90 19.12
CA GLN A 130 -12.80 -13.13 17.95
C GLN A 130 -12.68 -12.02 16.90
N GLY A 131 -12.76 -12.45 15.64
CA GLY A 131 -12.94 -11.58 14.48
C GLY A 131 -14.38 -11.60 14.00
N LYS A 132 -14.89 -10.45 13.54
CA LYS A 132 -16.17 -10.34 12.82
C LYS A 132 -16.01 -9.41 11.64
N TYR A 133 -16.58 -9.80 10.50
CA TYR A 133 -16.75 -8.91 9.36
C TYR A 133 -17.69 -7.75 9.77
N VAL A 134 -17.27 -6.51 9.60
CA VAL A 134 -18.10 -5.36 9.95
C VAL A 134 -18.22 -4.47 8.73
N VAL A 135 -19.31 -3.72 8.66
CA VAL A 135 -19.45 -2.65 7.69
C VAL A 135 -19.32 -1.35 8.46
N ILE A 136 -18.48 -0.44 8.01
CA ILE A 136 -18.38 0.91 8.53
C ILE A 136 -19.33 1.79 7.74
N THR A 137 -20.21 2.49 8.44
CA THR A 137 -21.22 3.34 7.81
C THR A 137 -21.05 4.79 8.22
N ASP A 138 -21.41 5.70 7.31
CA ASP A 138 -21.57 7.12 7.62
C ASP A 138 -22.89 7.40 8.37
N GLU A 139 -23.14 8.68 8.68
CA GLU A 139 -24.36 9.14 9.35
C GLU A 139 -25.65 8.91 8.56
N ASN A 140 -25.56 8.70 7.26
CA ASN A 140 -26.70 8.43 6.36
C ASN A 140 -26.87 6.93 6.08
N GLY A 141 -26.05 6.07 6.69
CA GLY A 141 -26.03 4.63 6.42
C GLY A 141 -25.31 4.23 5.14
N GLY A 142 -24.59 5.16 4.50
CA GLY A 142 -23.71 4.87 3.37
C GLY A 142 -22.51 4.04 3.80
N ILE A 143 -22.09 3.09 2.96
CA ILE A 143 -20.95 2.21 3.26
C ILE A 143 -19.64 2.97 2.98
N ILE A 144 -18.83 3.13 4.02
CA ILE A 144 -17.48 3.72 3.93
C ILE A 144 -16.45 2.63 3.62
N ASN A 145 -16.52 1.51 4.35
CA ASN A 145 -15.56 0.41 4.27
C ASN A 145 -16.17 -0.87 4.89
N ASP A 146 -15.57 -2.01 4.63
CA ASP A 146 -16.03 -3.33 5.05
C ASP A 146 -14.93 -4.19 5.71
N PRO A 147 -14.31 -3.72 6.81
CA PRO A 147 -13.15 -4.39 7.37
C PRO A 147 -13.53 -5.64 8.19
N VAL A 148 -12.52 -6.46 8.49
CA VAL A 148 -12.61 -7.47 9.53
C VAL A 148 -12.20 -6.85 10.86
N LEU A 149 -13.14 -6.72 11.78
CA LEU A 149 -12.89 -6.27 13.14
C LEU A 149 -12.41 -7.43 14.01
N ILE A 150 -11.26 -7.26 14.66
CA ILE A 150 -10.68 -8.24 15.59
C ILE A 150 -10.68 -7.63 16.99
N ARG A 151 -11.36 -8.27 17.94
CA ARG A 151 -11.38 -7.83 19.34
C ARG A 151 -10.19 -8.40 20.08
N LEU A 152 -9.16 -7.59 20.31
CA LEU A 152 -7.95 -8.02 21.00
C LEU A 152 -8.08 -8.04 22.52
N GLU A 153 -8.79 -7.06 23.10
CA GLU A 153 -9.04 -6.95 24.53
C GLU A 153 -10.42 -6.34 24.79
N LYS A 154 -10.76 -6.08 26.06
CA LYS A 154 -12.06 -5.51 26.44
C LYS A 154 -12.37 -4.22 25.67
N ASN A 155 -11.39 -3.33 25.55
CA ASN A 155 -11.50 -2.01 24.93
C ASN A 155 -10.42 -1.77 23.86
N ARG A 156 -9.95 -2.84 23.20
CA ARG A 156 -8.92 -2.78 22.16
C ARG A 156 -9.34 -3.61 20.96
N PHE A 157 -9.40 -2.96 19.80
CA PHE A 157 -9.90 -3.53 18.56
C PHE A 157 -8.97 -3.19 17.41
N TRP A 158 -8.83 -4.11 16.47
CA TRP A 158 -8.22 -3.84 15.17
C TRP A 158 -9.27 -3.91 14.08
N LEU A 159 -9.18 -2.99 13.13
CA LEU A 159 -9.91 -3.04 11.87
C LEU A 159 -8.91 -3.39 10.79
N SER A 160 -9.04 -4.59 10.22
CA SER A 160 -8.22 -5.08 9.11
C SER A 160 -8.90 -4.69 7.81
N LEU A 161 -8.22 -3.89 6.96
CA LEU A 161 -8.64 -3.30 5.65
C LEU A 161 -8.69 -1.75 5.61
N ALA A 162 -8.18 -1.07 6.65
CA ALA A 162 -8.27 0.40 6.77
C ALA A 162 -7.13 1.19 6.09
#